data_AF-A0A1F8V9V5-F1
#
_entry.id   AF-A0A1F8V9V5-F1
#
_cell.length_a   1.000
_cell.length_b   1.000
_cell.length_c   1.000
_cell.angle_alpha   90.00
_cell.angle_beta   90.00
_cell.angle_gamma   90.00
#
_symmetry.space_group_name_H-M   'P 1'
#
loop_
_entity.id
_entity.type
_entity.pdbx_description
1 polymer ?
#
loop_
_entity_poly.entity_id
_entity_poly.type
_entity_poly.pdbx_seq_one_letter_code
_entity_poly.pdbx_strand_id
1 'polypeptide(L)'
;MSEEQVTEAMIDPTEQPEAEALSVKEEPALENVETESDSEPALEIEPKKFQPAESFSLLDEQLLDPLTGQSLQEPNKADYDDTKDYLEAILQHGKKLNQARQEAHYREHQRRHVEMQFHTFQAQEAKAKNHYADYEAVAHADFPVTELMGQAIMASDKGPDILYWLGKNKEESLRIARLSLENPLRAAQEIGRLEAKLSKPAKIQSQAPKPIKPLSSTVTAHKSMDDMSPSEIKQYLKTR
;
A
#
# COMPACT_ATOMS: atom_id res chain seq x y z
N MET A 1 55.94 26.58 -32.20
CA MET A 1 55.34 25.55 -31.33
C MET A 1 54.39 26.33 -30.43
N SER A 2 53.12 26.56 -30.83
CA SER A 2 52.23 25.72 -31.67
C SER A 2 51.93 24.38 -30.98
N GLU A 3 50.69 23.93 -30.80
CA GLU A 3 49.35 24.52 -31.01
C GLU A 3 48.52 24.32 -29.71
N GLU A 4 47.58 25.18 -29.32
CA GLU A 4 46.09 25.11 -29.50
C GLU A 4 45.49 26.22 -28.59
N GLN A 5 44.37 26.95 -28.78
CA GLN A 5 43.35 27.09 -29.85
C GLN A 5 42.42 25.89 -30.10
N VAL A 6 41.07 26.01 -30.08
CA VAL A 6 40.14 27.17 -29.92
C VAL A 6 38.70 26.61 -29.58
N THR A 7 37.67 27.27 -29.03
CA THR A 7 37.24 28.68 -28.82
C THR A 7 36.43 28.86 -27.51
N GLU A 8 36.15 30.11 -27.12
CA GLU A 8 34.95 30.55 -26.38
C GLU A 8 34.26 31.66 -27.20
N ALA A 9 32.91 31.74 -27.20
CA ALA A 9 32.12 32.74 -27.94
C ALA A 9 30.81 33.02 -27.16
N MET A 10 30.31 34.25 -26.95
CA MET A 10 29.99 35.32 -27.92
C MET A 10 28.96 34.85 -28.97
N ILE A 11 27.88 35.57 -29.29
CA ILE A 11 27.73 37.04 -29.41
C ILE A 11 26.36 37.50 -28.88
N ASP A 12 26.37 38.45 -27.93
CA ASP A 12 25.75 39.81 -27.94
C ASP A 12 24.30 40.05 -28.52
N PRO A 13 23.73 41.28 -28.61
CA PRO A 13 22.39 41.54 -28.04
C PRO A 13 21.38 42.06 -29.09
N THR A 14 20.24 42.65 -28.67
CA THR A 14 19.66 43.95 -29.16
C THR A 14 18.22 44.22 -28.63
N GLU A 15 17.99 45.47 -28.22
CA GLU A 15 16.72 46.24 -28.02
C GLU A 15 15.48 45.67 -27.27
N GLN A 16 15.34 46.14 -26.02
CA GLN A 16 14.14 46.84 -25.49
C GLN A 16 14.01 48.24 -26.15
N PRO A 17 12.90 49.03 -26.04
CA PRO A 17 11.94 49.12 -24.91
C PRO A 17 10.46 49.11 -25.40
N GLU A 18 9.40 49.69 -24.79
CA GLU A 18 9.16 50.97 -24.08
C GLU A 18 8.05 50.85 -23.00
N ALA A 19 7.79 51.92 -22.23
CA ALA A 19 6.93 51.90 -21.03
C ALA A 19 6.01 53.15 -20.93
N GLU A 20 5.29 53.28 -19.80
CA GLU A 20 4.42 54.42 -19.40
C GLU A 20 3.06 54.55 -20.15
N ALA A 21 1.96 55.08 -19.56
CA ALA A 21 1.55 55.22 -18.15
C ALA A 21 0.04 55.57 -18.02
N LEU A 22 -0.49 55.45 -16.78
CA LEU A 22 -1.58 56.26 -16.16
C LEU A 22 -3.07 56.20 -16.65
N SER A 23 -3.93 55.84 -15.67
CA SER A 23 -5.07 56.65 -15.16
C SER A 23 -6.51 56.54 -15.73
N VAL A 24 -7.32 55.66 -15.10
CA VAL A 24 -8.59 55.95 -14.35
C VAL A 24 -9.84 56.51 -15.08
N LYS A 25 -11.03 56.05 -14.62
CA LYS A 25 -12.44 56.42 -14.99
C LYS A 25 -12.94 55.80 -16.32
N GLU A 26 -14.24 55.54 -16.52
CA GLU A 26 -15.45 55.79 -15.70
C GLU A 26 -16.51 54.68 -15.96
N GLU A 27 -17.49 54.49 -15.06
CA GLU A 27 -18.73 53.75 -15.40
C GLU A 27 -19.62 54.60 -16.34
N PRO A 28 -20.51 53.97 -17.11
CA PRO A 28 -21.93 54.30 -16.90
C PRO A 28 -22.83 53.07 -16.77
N ALA A 29 -24.01 53.29 -16.18
CA ALA A 29 -24.95 52.23 -15.80
C ALA A 29 -25.99 51.91 -16.89
N LEU A 30 -26.47 50.65 -16.83
CA LEU A 30 -27.85 50.19 -17.09
C LEU A 30 -28.69 50.89 -18.19
N GLU A 31 -28.97 50.15 -19.27
CA GLU A 31 -30.23 50.30 -20.02
C GLU A 31 -30.77 48.91 -20.42
N ASN A 32 -32.10 48.76 -20.51
CA ASN A 32 -32.77 47.46 -20.55
C ASN A 32 -32.99 46.94 -21.98
N VAL A 33 -32.87 45.62 -22.16
CA VAL A 33 -33.57 44.88 -23.22
C VAL A 33 -34.16 43.60 -22.63
N GLU A 34 -35.48 43.58 -22.44
CA GLU A 34 -36.24 42.34 -22.32
C GLU A 34 -36.59 41.86 -23.73
N THR A 35 -36.40 40.56 -24.03
CA THR A 35 -37.35 39.67 -24.72
C THR A 35 -36.70 38.31 -24.94
N GLU A 36 -37.37 37.25 -24.48
CA GLU A 36 -37.39 35.90 -25.11
C GLU A 36 -36.04 35.14 -25.26
N SER A 37 -36.00 33.81 -25.35
CA SER A 37 -36.87 32.73 -24.90
C SER A 37 -36.13 31.44 -25.23
N ASP A 38 -35.80 30.59 -24.26
CA ASP A 38 -35.89 29.13 -24.47
C ASP A 38 -35.74 28.36 -23.15
N SER A 39 -36.22 27.11 -23.17
CA SER A 39 -36.48 26.32 -21.96
C SER A 39 -35.27 25.54 -21.44
N GLU A 40 -34.95 25.74 -20.17
CA GLU A 40 -34.40 24.68 -19.32
C GLU A 40 -35.45 24.24 -18.28
N PRO A 41 -35.52 22.95 -17.91
CA PRO A 41 -36.42 22.50 -16.87
C PRO A 41 -35.92 22.99 -15.51
N ALA A 42 -36.58 24.01 -14.97
CA ALA A 42 -36.32 24.47 -13.60
C ALA A 42 -36.52 23.29 -12.63
N LEU A 43 -35.42 22.75 -12.11
CA LEU A 43 -35.46 21.90 -10.93
C LEU A 43 -35.96 22.78 -9.80
N GLU A 44 -37.23 22.62 -9.45
CA GLU A 44 -37.90 23.35 -8.39
C GLU A 44 -37.35 22.90 -7.04
N ILE A 45 -36.16 23.41 -6.72
CA ILE A 45 -35.56 23.32 -5.39
C ILE A 45 -36.43 24.22 -4.49
N GLU A 46 -37.51 23.64 -3.96
CA GLU A 46 -38.20 24.24 -2.82
C GLU A 46 -37.14 24.64 -1.79
N PRO A 47 -37.20 25.86 -1.24
CA PRO A 47 -36.34 26.27 -0.13
C PRO A 47 -36.82 25.57 1.15
N LYS A 48 -36.66 24.24 1.17
CA LYS A 48 -36.97 23.34 2.27
C LYS A 48 -36.12 23.78 3.44
N LYS A 49 -36.73 24.59 4.33
CA LYS A 49 -36.06 25.28 5.44
C LYS A 49 -35.06 24.35 6.09
N PHE A 50 -33.78 24.67 5.96
CA PHE A 50 -32.73 23.94 6.65
C PHE A 50 -33.01 24.05 8.15
N GLN A 51 -33.43 22.95 8.77
CA GLN A 51 -33.67 22.87 10.21
C GLN A 51 -32.38 22.34 10.85
N PRO A 52 -31.47 23.20 11.33
CA PRO A 52 -30.19 22.75 11.88
C PRO A 52 -30.38 21.88 13.14
N ALA A 53 -31.48 22.05 13.87
CA ALA A 53 -31.75 21.30 15.10
C ALA A 53 -31.92 19.79 14.86
N GLU A 54 -32.80 19.40 13.93
CA GLU A 54 -33.17 17.99 13.76
C GLU A 54 -32.01 17.14 13.22
N SER A 55 -31.29 17.64 12.20
CA SER A 55 -30.21 16.89 11.54
C SER A 55 -28.91 16.80 12.34
N PHE A 56 -28.65 17.73 13.27
CA PHE A 56 -27.51 17.65 14.18
C PHE A 56 -27.81 16.75 15.38
N SER A 57 -29.03 16.82 15.94
CA SER A 57 -29.40 16.08 17.15
C SER A 57 -29.21 14.55 17.07
N LEU A 58 -29.30 13.97 15.87
CA LEU A 58 -29.14 12.52 15.66
C LEU A 58 -27.67 12.08 15.46
N LEU A 59 -26.73 13.02 15.29
CA LEU A 59 -25.28 12.76 15.28
C LEU A 59 -24.59 13.20 16.58
N ASP A 60 -25.26 13.98 17.41
CA ASP A 60 -24.85 14.25 18.78
C ASP A 60 -25.24 13.08 19.71
N GLU A 61 -24.75 11.88 19.35
CA GLU A 61 -24.74 10.67 20.19
C GLU A 61 -23.75 10.88 21.37
N GLN A 62 -24.10 11.82 22.24
CA GLN A 62 -23.42 12.25 23.46
C GLN A 62 -21.88 12.28 23.39
N LEU A 63 -21.35 12.87 22.31
CA LEU A 63 -19.92 12.96 22.03
C LEU A 63 -19.12 13.45 23.25
N LEU A 64 -18.13 12.67 23.65
CA LEU A 64 -17.31 12.93 24.82
C LEU A 64 -16.08 13.77 24.44
N ASP A 65 -15.68 14.67 25.32
CA ASP A 65 -14.44 15.44 25.23
C ASP A 65 -13.26 14.44 25.27
N PRO A 66 -12.38 14.41 24.27
CA PRO A 66 -11.31 13.42 24.20
C PRO A 66 -10.25 13.59 25.29
N LEU A 67 -10.20 14.75 25.97
CA LEU A 67 -9.25 15.04 27.05
C LEU A 67 -9.87 14.83 28.44
N THR A 68 -11.17 15.10 28.63
CA THR A 68 -11.82 15.02 29.96
C THR A 68 -12.83 13.89 30.13
N GLY A 69 -13.26 13.24 29.05
CA GLY A 69 -14.29 12.19 29.09
C GLY A 69 -15.67 12.67 29.52
N GLN A 70 -15.94 13.97 29.44
CA GLN A 70 -17.24 14.57 29.75
C GLN A 70 -18.05 14.81 28.47
N SER A 71 -19.38 14.69 28.52
CA SER A 71 -20.24 14.99 27.38
C SER A 71 -20.11 16.45 26.95
N LEU A 72 -19.94 16.70 25.65
CA LEU A 72 -20.05 18.04 25.08
C LEU A 72 -21.49 18.52 25.20
N GLN A 73 -21.73 19.45 26.10
CA GLN A 73 -22.99 20.18 26.23
C GLN A 73 -22.80 21.57 25.60
N GLU A 74 -23.81 22.01 24.86
CA GLU A 74 -23.78 23.33 24.23
C GLU A 74 -23.82 24.44 25.31
N PRO A 75 -22.92 25.45 25.25
CA PRO A 75 -22.95 26.58 26.18
C PRO A 75 -24.30 27.30 26.13
N ASN A 76 -24.93 27.49 27.28
CA ASN A 76 -26.20 28.22 27.38
C ASN A 76 -25.93 29.71 27.62
N LYS A 77 -26.59 30.60 26.87
CA LYS A 77 -26.41 32.06 27.01
C LYS A 77 -26.72 32.57 28.43
N ALA A 78 -27.57 31.89 29.18
CA ALA A 78 -27.91 32.27 30.55
C ALA A 78 -26.71 32.19 31.53
N ASP A 79 -25.64 31.49 31.16
CA ASP A 79 -24.46 31.28 32.01
C ASP A 79 -23.36 32.35 31.81
N TYR A 80 -23.60 33.39 30.98
CA TYR A 80 -22.60 34.38 30.56
C TYR A 80 -23.13 35.83 30.65
N ASP A 81 -22.37 36.72 31.29
CA ASP A 81 -22.70 38.15 31.41
C ASP A 81 -22.39 38.98 30.14
N ASP A 82 -21.25 38.74 29.46
CA ASP A 82 -20.95 39.34 28.13
C ASP A 82 -21.33 38.38 26.99
N THR A 83 -21.89 38.94 25.92
CA THR A 83 -22.13 38.23 24.66
C THR A 83 -20.83 37.79 23.99
N LYS A 84 -19.68 38.45 24.25
CA LYS A 84 -18.37 37.99 23.76
C LYS A 84 -17.97 36.65 24.35
N ASP A 85 -18.09 36.49 25.66
CA ASP A 85 -17.68 35.27 26.37
C ASP A 85 -18.54 34.08 25.93
N TYR A 86 -19.83 34.31 25.73
CA TYR A 86 -20.75 33.35 25.12
C TYR A 86 -20.37 32.96 23.69
N LEU A 87 -19.99 33.93 22.84
CA LEU A 87 -19.54 33.67 21.47
C LEU A 87 -18.21 32.89 21.45
N GLU A 88 -17.27 33.20 22.35
CA GLU A 88 -16.05 32.40 22.50
C GLU A 88 -16.37 30.99 22.98
N ALA A 89 -17.26 30.82 23.95
CA ALA A 89 -17.70 29.51 24.43
C ALA A 89 -18.28 28.65 23.30
N ILE A 90 -19.16 29.21 22.44
CA ILE A 90 -19.65 28.52 21.23
C ILE A 90 -18.50 28.14 20.30
N LEU A 91 -17.56 29.06 20.03
CA LEU A 91 -16.42 28.79 19.16
C LEU A 91 -15.47 27.72 19.72
N GLN A 92 -15.30 27.64 21.04
CA GLN A 92 -14.57 26.57 21.70
C GLN A 92 -15.35 25.24 21.66
N HIS A 93 -16.65 25.25 21.93
CA HIS A 93 -17.54 24.08 21.84
C HIS A 93 -17.56 23.48 20.42
N GLY A 94 -17.72 24.31 19.39
CA GLY A 94 -17.68 23.89 18.00
C GLY A 94 -16.32 23.29 17.58
N LYS A 95 -15.20 23.80 18.11
CA LYS A 95 -13.87 23.18 17.91
C LYS A 95 -13.82 21.79 18.56
N LYS A 96 -14.29 21.66 19.82
CA LYS A 96 -14.33 20.38 20.53
C LYS A 96 -15.23 19.35 19.83
N LEU A 97 -16.43 19.74 19.37
CA LEU A 97 -17.33 18.85 18.62
C LEU A 97 -16.65 18.31 17.35
N ASN A 98 -16.00 19.18 16.58
CA ASN A 98 -15.30 18.76 15.36
C ASN A 98 -14.13 17.82 15.67
N GLN A 99 -13.35 18.06 16.73
CA GLN A 99 -12.31 17.14 17.16
C GLN A 99 -12.90 15.78 17.61
N ALA A 100 -13.92 15.78 18.45
CA ALA A 100 -14.57 14.56 18.94
C ALA A 100 -15.15 13.71 17.78
N ARG A 101 -15.76 14.36 16.78
CA ARG A 101 -16.23 13.69 15.55
C ARG A 101 -15.07 13.10 14.73
N GLN A 102 -13.97 13.83 14.54
CA GLN A 102 -12.78 13.31 13.85
C GLN A 102 -12.17 12.10 14.57
N GLU A 103 -12.04 12.17 15.89
CA GLU A 103 -11.54 11.04 16.69
C GLU A 103 -12.49 9.84 16.69
N ALA A 104 -13.81 10.05 16.77
CA ALA A 104 -14.79 8.98 16.67
C ALA A 104 -14.71 8.26 15.31
N HIS A 105 -14.63 9.02 14.20
CA HIS A 105 -14.43 8.46 12.87
C HIS A 105 -13.10 7.69 12.74
N TYR A 106 -12.01 8.21 13.31
CA TYR A 106 -10.71 7.53 13.30
C TYR A 106 -10.74 6.20 14.09
N ARG A 107 -11.28 6.22 15.32
CA ARG A 107 -11.42 5.04 16.18
C ARG A 107 -12.30 3.96 15.53
N GLU A 108 -13.41 4.36 14.90
CA GLU A 108 -14.29 3.43 14.18
C GLU A 108 -13.61 2.85 12.92
N HIS A 109 -12.84 3.66 12.19
CA HIS A 109 -12.09 3.16 11.02
C HIS A 109 -10.95 2.20 11.44
N GLN A 110 -10.29 2.44 12.58
CA GLN A 110 -9.34 1.49 13.16
C GLN A 110 -10.04 0.19 13.60
N ARG A 111 -11.18 0.27 14.30
CA ARG A 111 -11.95 -0.89 14.74
C ARG A 111 -12.35 -1.78 13.56
N ARG A 112 -12.90 -1.19 12.49
CA ARG A 112 -13.26 -1.91 11.26
C ARG A 112 -12.04 -2.55 10.58
N HIS A 113 -10.89 -1.90 10.60
CA HIS A 113 -9.66 -2.46 10.01
C HIS A 113 -9.18 -3.71 10.76
N VAL A 114 -9.17 -3.67 12.09
CA VAL A 114 -8.79 -4.82 12.94
C VAL A 114 -9.81 -5.96 12.81
N GLU A 115 -11.12 -5.66 12.78
CA GLU A 115 -12.16 -6.67 12.57
C GLU A 115 -12.02 -7.39 11.21
N MET A 116 -11.73 -6.63 10.14
CA MET A 116 -11.45 -7.23 8.82
C MET A 116 -10.21 -8.11 8.85
N GLN A 117 -9.11 -7.66 9.47
CA GLN A 117 -7.88 -8.47 9.62
C GLN A 117 -8.13 -9.75 10.43
N PHE A 118 -8.95 -9.69 11.47
CA PHE A 118 -9.31 -10.86 12.28
C PHE A 118 -10.16 -11.87 11.48
N HIS A 119 -11.15 -11.40 10.71
CA HIS A 119 -11.93 -12.25 9.81
C HIS A 119 -11.10 -12.87 8.69
N THR A 120 -10.19 -12.12 8.05
CA THR A 120 -9.29 -12.68 7.02
C THR A 120 -8.33 -13.69 7.64
N PHE A 121 -7.78 -13.43 8.82
CA PHE A 121 -6.93 -14.38 9.54
C PHE A 121 -7.67 -15.70 9.82
N GLN A 122 -8.88 -15.69 10.39
CA GLN A 122 -9.66 -16.93 10.61
C GLN A 122 -9.92 -17.70 9.31
N ALA A 123 -10.24 -17.00 8.22
CA ALA A 123 -10.48 -17.61 6.91
C ALA A 123 -9.21 -18.19 6.25
N GLN A 124 -8.03 -17.68 6.60
CA GLN A 124 -6.74 -18.31 6.28
C GLN A 124 -6.44 -19.48 7.24
N GLU A 125 -6.76 -19.34 8.52
CA GLU A 125 -6.42 -20.28 9.59
C GLU A 125 -7.14 -21.62 9.40
N ALA A 126 -8.42 -21.58 9.00
CA ALA A 126 -9.17 -22.76 8.61
C ALA A 126 -8.49 -23.53 7.45
N LYS A 127 -7.77 -22.86 6.54
CA LYS A 127 -7.00 -23.52 5.47
C LYS A 127 -5.71 -24.13 6.01
N ALA A 128 -5.01 -23.43 6.90
CA ALA A 128 -3.81 -23.93 7.55
C ALA A 128 -4.08 -25.18 8.42
N LYS A 129 -5.19 -25.20 9.18
CA LYS A 129 -5.65 -26.37 9.95
C LYS A 129 -6.00 -27.58 9.07
N ASN A 130 -6.46 -27.35 7.84
CA ASN A 130 -6.65 -28.42 6.85
C ASN A 130 -5.35 -28.87 6.16
N HIS A 131 -4.29 -28.05 6.18
CA HIS A 131 -3.00 -28.37 5.54
C HIS A 131 -2.00 -29.03 6.51
N TYR A 132 -2.00 -28.61 7.78
CA TYR A 132 -1.09 -29.09 8.81
C TYR A 132 -1.87 -29.75 9.95
N ALA A 133 -1.81 -31.08 10.05
CA ALA A 133 -2.50 -31.84 11.11
C ALA A 133 -1.99 -31.51 12.54
N ASP A 134 -0.80 -30.92 12.66
CA ASP A 134 -0.21 -30.44 13.91
C ASP A 134 -0.37 -28.92 14.12
N TYR A 135 -1.19 -28.22 13.33
CA TYR A 135 -1.33 -26.76 13.38
C TYR A 135 -1.61 -26.25 14.80
N GLU A 136 -2.69 -26.70 15.44
CA GLU A 136 -3.13 -26.24 16.76
C GLU A 136 -2.01 -26.35 17.81
N ALA A 137 -1.37 -27.52 17.87
CA ALA A 137 -0.32 -27.83 18.84
C ALA A 137 1.01 -27.09 18.60
N VAL A 138 1.19 -26.51 17.41
CA VAL A 138 2.42 -25.80 17.01
C VAL A 138 2.20 -24.28 17.04
N ALA A 139 1.10 -23.78 16.49
CA ALA A 139 0.78 -22.37 16.38
C ALA A 139 0.32 -21.75 17.72
N HIS A 140 -0.31 -22.53 18.60
CA HIS A 140 -0.67 -22.13 19.97
C HIS A 140 0.30 -22.70 21.03
N ALA A 141 1.47 -23.18 20.63
CA ALA A 141 2.53 -23.51 21.58
C ALA A 141 3.09 -22.23 22.24
N ASP A 142 3.69 -22.36 23.42
CA ASP A 142 4.41 -21.23 24.03
C ASP A 142 5.71 -20.93 23.25
N PHE A 143 5.76 -19.78 22.59
CA PHE A 143 6.95 -19.21 21.95
C PHE A 143 6.84 -17.67 21.88
N PRO A 144 7.96 -16.93 21.92
CA PRO A 144 7.92 -15.48 22.01
C PRO A 144 7.46 -14.83 20.70
N VAL A 145 6.35 -14.10 20.78
CA VAL A 145 5.79 -13.23 19.73
C VAL A 145 5.48 -11.88 20.38
N THR A 146 5.98 -10.78 19.83
CA THR A 146 5.64 -9.43 20.30
C THR A 146 4.34 -8.93 19.68
N GLU A 147 3.72 -7.91 20.26
CA GLU A 147 2.50 -7.30 19.70
C GLU A 147 2.69 -6.86 18.24
N LEU A 148 3.83 -6.22 17.93
CA LEU A 148 4.22 -5.83 16.57
C LEU A 148 4.39 -7.02 15.61
N MET A 149 4.89 -8.16 16.08
CA MET A 149 4.90 -9.39 15.28
C MET A 149 3.46 -9.89 15.06
N GLY A 150 2.61 -9.87 16.08
CA GLY A 150 1.19 -10.25 15.98
C GLY A 150 0.43 -9.39 14.96
N GLN A 151 0.57 -8.07 15.02
CA GLN A 151 -0.01 -7.13 14.06
C GLN A 151 0.50 -7.41 12.62
N ALA A 152 1.80 -7.63 12.43
CA ALA A 152 2.37 -7.97 11.12
C ALA A 152 1.91 -9.35 10.60
N ILE A 153 1.66 -10.31 11.49
CA ILE A 153 1.12 -11.64 11.15
C ILE A 153 -0.36 -11.55 10.78
N MET A 154 -1.18 -10.76 11.49
CA MET A 154 -2.59 -10.54 11.16
C MET A 154 -2.80 -9.73 9.87
N ALA A 155 -1.84 -8.88 9.51
CA ALA A 155 -1.86 -8.11 8.27
C ALA A 155 -1.38 -8.89 7.02
N SER A 156 -0.87 -10.11 7.19
CA SER A 156 -0.27 -10.92 6.11
C SER A 156 -1.31 -11.79 5.39
N ASP A 157 -1.11 -12.02 4.08
CA ASP A 157 -1.86 -13.02 3.30
C ASP A 157 -1.54 -14.47 3.73
N LYS A 158 -0.51 -14.63 4.56
CA LYS A 158 0.07 -15.89 5.04
C LYS A 158 0.19 -15.97 6.57
N GLY A 159 -0.57 -15.16 7.31
CA GLY A 159 -0.47 -15.07 8.78
C GLY A 159 -0.38 -16.43 9.50
N PRO A 160 -1.34 -17.35 9.30
CA PRO A 160 -1.31 -18.69 9.89
C PRO A 160 -0.10 -19.54 9.47
N ASP A 161 0.31 -19.51 8.20
CA ASP A 161 1.50 -20.24 7.72
C ASP A 161 2.78 -19.71 8.41
N ILE A 162 2.86 -18.39 8.64
CA ILE A 162 3.96 -17.73 9.35
C ILE A 162 3.93 -18.09 10.83
N LEU A 163 2.77 -18.05 11.49
CA LEU A 163 2.62 -18.37 12.91
C LEU A 163 3.01 -19.83 13.19
N TYR A 164 2.54 -20.77 12.35
CA TYR A 164 2.96 -22.17 12.37
C TYR A 164 4.48 -22.33 12.13
N TRP A 165 5.05 -21.58 11.19
CA TRP A 165 6.49 -21.61 10.94
C TRP A 165 7.30 -21.10 12.14
N LEU A 166 6.87 -20.02 12.81
CA LEU A 166 7.50 -19.50 14.04
C LEU A 166 7.39 -20.50 15.20
N GLY A 167 6.24 -21.17 15.35
CA GLY A 167 6.05 -22.24 16.34
C GLY A 167 7.00 -23.43 16.16
N LYS A 168 7.35 -23.76 14.91
CA LYS A 168 8.41 -24.76 14.59
C LYS A 168 9.83 -24.23 14.70
N ASN A 169 10.04 -22.91 14.70
CA ASN A 169 11.35 -22.25 14.69
C ASN A 169 11.46 -21.26 15.86
N LYS A 170 11.22 -21.75 17.09
CA LYS A 170 11.12 -20.91 18.30
C LYS A 170 12.33 -20.00 18.55
N GLU A 171 13.54 -20.46 18.20
CA GLU A 171 14.78 -19.66 18.28
C GLU A 171 14.75 -18.46 17.34
N GLU A 172 14.19 -18.60 16.14
CA GLU A 172 14.01 -17.50 15.19
C GLU A 172 12.89 -16.56 15.65
N SER A 173 11.81 -17.09 16.24
CA SER A 173 10.79 -16.24 16.87
C SER A 173 11.39 -15.38 17.99
N LEU A 174 12.29 -15.95 18.80
CA LEU A 174 13.05 -15.21 19.81
C LEU A 174 14.00 -14.17 19.19
N ARG A 175 14.64 -14.46 18.05
CA ARG A 175 15.47 -13.50 17.31
C ARG A 175 14.66 -12.31 16.82
N ILE A 176 13.50 -12.58 16.20
CA ILE A 176 12.60 -11.53 15.66
C ILE A 176 11.95 -10.74 16.80
N ALA A 177 11.58 -11.39 17.91
CA ALA A 177 11.06 -10.72 19.09
C ALA A 177 12.09 -9.76 19.72
N ARG A 178 13.37 -10.11 19.76
CA ARG A 178 14.45 -9.20 20.18
C ARG A 178 14.60 -8.01 19.24
N LEU A 179 14.60 -8.26 17.92
CA LEU A 179 14.62 -7.17 16.92
C LEU A 179 13.41 -6.24 17.05
N SER A 180 12.24 -6.75 17.44
CA SER A 180 11.05 -5.93 17.70
C SER A 180 11.20 -4.96 18.86
N LEU A 181 12.08 -5.24 19.83
CA LEU A 181 12.36 -4.37 20.97
C LEU A 181 13.40 -3.30 20.63
N GLU A 182 14.38 -3.63 19.78
CA GLU A 182 15.42 -2.70 19.31
C GLU A 182 14.92 -1.78 18.18
N ASN A 183 14.12 -2.31 17.25
CA ASN A 183 13.60 -1.59 16.10
C ASN A 183 12.30 -2.23 15.57
N PRO A 184 11.12 -1.66 15.90
CA PRO A 184 9.81 -2.15 15.46
C PRO A 184 9.69 -2.47 13.96
N LEU A 185 10.27 -1.63 13.09
CA LEU A 185 10.21 -1.80 11.64
C LEU A 185 11.04 -3.00 11.15
N ARG A 186 12.07 -3.42 11.89
CA ARG A 186 12.84 -4.63 11.55
C ARG A 186 12.02 -5.90 11.75
N ALA A 187 11.21 -6.00 12.80
CA ALA A 187 10.36 -7.16 13.02
C ALA A 187 9.37 -7.35 11.85
N ALA A 188 8.66 -6.29 11.44
CA ALA A 188 7.78 -6.32 10.28
C ALA A 188 8.51 -6.70 8.98
N GLN A 189 9.75 -6.20 8.77
CA GLN A 189 10.58 -6.59 7.62
C GLN A 189 10.98 -8.07 7.62
N GLU A 190 11.26 -8.68 8.78
CA GLU A 190 11.53 -10.13 8.84
C GLU A 190 10.25 -10.96 8.62
N ILE A 191 9.10 -10.54 9.16
CA ILE A 191 7.81 -11.20 8.90
C ILE A 191 7.47 -11.17 7.40
N GLY A 192 7.61 -10.03 6.72
CA GLY A 192 7.42 -9.93 5.26
C GLY A 192 8.43 -10.75 4.44
N ARG A 193 9.65 -10.98 4.95
CA ARG A 193 10.61 -11.92 4.33
C ARG A 193 10.20 -13.38 4.53
N LEU A 194 9.57 -13.72 5.66
CA LEU A 194 9.02 -15.06 5.90
C LEU A 194 7.79 -15.32 5.02
N GLU A 195 6.88 -14.35 4.89
CA GLU A 195 5.79 -14.37 3.91
C GLU A 195 6.33 -14.61 2.49
N ALA A 196 7.28 -13.78 2.03
CA ALA A 196 7.92 -13.92 0.73
C ALA A 196 8.81 -15.18 0.60
N LYS A 197 9.03 -15.95 1.66
CA LYS A 197 9.72 -17.26 1.66
C LYS A 197 8.70 -18.41 1.58
N LEU A 198 7.56 -18.29 2.25
CA LEU A 198 6.46 -19.26 2.28
C LEU A 198 5.58 -19.20 1.02
N SER A 199 5.41 -18.02 0.43
CA SER A 199 4.69 -17.81 -0.84
C SER A 199 5.48 -18.19 -2.10
N LYS A 200 6.75 -18.60 -1.97
CA LYS A 200 7.53 -19.12 -3.10
C LYS A 200 7.11 -20.58 -3.37
N PRO A 201 6.76 -20.94 -4.62
CA PRO A 201 6.43 -22.32 -4.94
C PRO A 201 7.61 -23.24 -4.61
N ALA A 202 7.35 -24.34 -3.93
CA ALA A 202 8.37 -25.32 -3.60
C ALA A 202 9.05 -25.80 -4.89
N LYS A 203 10.39 -25.66 -4.96
CA LYS A 203 11.15 -26.11 -6.12
C LYS A 203 10.98 -27.62 -6.27
N ILE A 204 10.22 -28.04 -7.28
CA ILE A 204 10.04 -29.45 -7.64
C ILE A 204 11.41 -29.99 -8.04
N GLN A 205 12.09 -30.66 -7.11
CA GLN A 205 13.31 -31.38 -7.43
C GLN A 205 12.92 -32.57 -8.31
N SER A 206 13.43 -32.59 -9.54
CA SER A 206 13.11 -33.64 -10.49
C SER A 206 13.72 -34.97 -10.00
N GLN A 207 12.85 -35.88 -9.56
CA GLN A 207 13.21 -37.25 -9.20
C GLN A 207 13.49 -38.13 -10.45
N ALA A 208 13.67 -37.52 -11.62
CA ALA A 208 14.03 -38.22 -12.85
C ALA A 208 15.37 -38.95 -12.68
N PRO A 209 15.46 -40.24 -13.05
CA PRO A 209 16.73 -40.95 -13.11
C PRO A 209 17.77 -40.20 -13.96
N LYS A 210 19.05 -40.29 -13.57
CA LYS A 210 20.16 -39.69 -14.32
C LYS A 210 20.11 -40.17 -15.79
N PRO A 211 20.30 -39.29 -16.79
CA PRO A 211 20.29 -39.67 -18.20
C PRO A 211 21.19 -40.88 -18.48
N ILE A 212 20.66 -41.82 -19.26
CA ILE A 212 21.40 -43.02 -19.67
C ILE A 212 22.64 -42.56 -20.45
N LYS A 213 23.83 -43.03 -20.07
CA LYS A 213 25.04 -42.76 -20.87
C LYS A 213 24.83 -43.34 -22.27
N PRO A 214 25.08 -42.59 -23.36
CA PRO A 214 24.95 -43.13 -24.70
C PRO A 214 25.91 -44.32 -24.86
N LEU A 215 25.37 -45.45 -25.32
CA LEU A 215 26.19 -46.58 -25.75
C LEU A 215 26.96 -46.13 -26.99
N SER A 216 28.28 -45.98 -26.85
CA SER A 216 29.15 -45.79 -28.01
C SER A 216 29.22 -47.12 -28.76
N SER A 217 28.32 -47.29 -29.74
CA SER A 217 28.42 -48.38 -30.69
C SER A 217 29.66 -48.14 -31.55
N THR A 218 30.68 -48.98 -31.38
CA THR A 218 31.82 -49.06 -32.29
C THR A 218 31.36 -49.69 -33.60
N VAL A 219 30.56 -48.95 -34.37
CA VAL A 219 30.30 -49.23 -35.77
C VAL A 219 31.61 -48.95 -36.50
N THR A 220 32.39 -50.01 -36.73
CA THR A 220 33.47 -49.99 -37.72
C THR A 220 32.83 -49.86 -39.09
N ALA A 221 32.47 -48.63 -39.46
CA ALA A 221 32.01 -48.30 -40.78
C ALA A 221 33.15 -48.60 -41.75
N HIS A 222 33.01 -49.67 -42.53
CA HIS A 222 33.84 -49.87 -43.71
C HIS A 222 33.58 -48.66 -44.63
N LYS A 223 34.60 -47.84 -44.84
CA LYS A 223 34.58 -46.75 -45.83
C LYS A 223 34.08 -47.28 -47.18
N SER A 224 33.33 -46.47 -47.93
CA SER A 224 33.09 -46.82 -49.33
C SER A 224 34.42 -46.91 -50.07
N MET A 225 34.45 -47.63 -51.19
CA MET A 225 35.65 -47.71 -52.02
C MET A 225 36.07 -46.33 -52.56
N ASP A 226 35.12 -45.40 -52.63
CA ASP A 226 35.26 -43.99 -53.02
C ASP A 226 35.83 -43.10 -51.89
N ASP A 227 35.66 -43.49 -50.62
CA ASP A 227 36.16 -42.76 -49.43
C ASP A 227 37.55 -43.21 -48.98
N MET A 228 38.05 -44.32 -49.55
CA MET A 228 39.39 -44.86 -49.27
C MET A 228 40.45 -44.12 -50.07
N SER A 229 41.60 -43.84 -49.44
CA SER A 229 42.75 -43.25 -50.14
C SER A 229 43.33 -44.21 -51.19
N PRO A 230 44.06 -43.72 -52.20
CA PRO A 230 44.65 -44.57 -53.25
C PRO A 230 45.55 -45.70 -52.70
N SER A 231 46.17 -45.50 -51.54
CA SER A 231 46.97 -46.51 -50.83
C SER A 231 46.10 -47.60 -50.18
N GLU A 232 44.97 -47.22 -49.57
CA GLU A 232 44.03 -48.14 -48.92
C GLU A 232 43.30 -49.00 -49.99
N ILE A 233 42.85 -48.39 -51.09
CA ILE A 233 42.23 -49.11 -52.23
C ILE A 233 43.19 -50.18 -52.77
N LYS A 234 44.48 -49.87 -52.88
CA LYS A 234 45.51 -50.81 -53.34
C LYS A 234 45.73 -51.99 -52.38
N GLN A 235 45.53 -51.80 -51.07
CA GLN A 235 45.54 -52.92 -50.11
C GLN A 235 44.25 -53.74 -50.17
N TYR A 236 43.09 -53.09 -50.28
CA TYR A 236 41.80 -53.77 -50.44
C TYR A 236 41.79 -54.69 -51.67
N LEU A 237 42.21 -54.19 -52.83
CA LEU A 237 42.31 -54.96 -54.07
C LEU A 237 43.39 -56.07 -54.06
N LYS A 238 44.36 -56.02 -53.14
CA LYS A 238 45.38 -57.08 -52.97
C LYS A 238 44.91 -58.21 -52.04
N THR A 239 43.82 -58.00 -51.30
CA THR A 239 43.34 -58.94 -50.25
C THR A 239 42.09 -59.70 -50.72
N ARG A 240 41.91 -59.82 -52.04
CA ARG A 240 40.78 -60.45 -52.73
C ARG A 240 41.27 -61.30 -53.90
#